data_AF-P0C2E5-F1
#
_entry.id   AF-P0C2E5-F1
#
_cell.length_a   1.000
_cell.length_b   1.000
_cell.length_c   1.000
_cell.angle_alpha   90.00
_cell.angle_beta   90.00
_cell.angle_gamma   90.00
#
_symmetry.space_group_name_H-M   'P 1'
#
loop_
_entity.id
_entity.type
_entity.pdbx_description
1 polymer ?
#
loop_
_entity_poly.entity_id
_entity_poly.type
_entity_poly.pdbx_seq_one_letter_code
_entity_poly.pdbx_strand_id
1 'polypeptide(L)'
;MNKNLEANRNRTLSEGIHKNIKVRAPKIDKTAISPYDRYCDGYGMPGAYGNGYVSVLKVSVGTVKKTDDILLDGIVSYDRAEINDAYVGQINMLTASSFCGVAGQVWGHDLATHDSIAKDEIKPLYELKQFDGTPLKVYDAKPLLEAGIELFGTEKNRRFTTAPGAHVICANKSATAYRPKENRPLKEGEAYGVWSFIALSLSNDRDHCADLFIEDAGLWTKNDNPEDLKKFLEDHRKAVTWSVVECGRDSHVVFERTYIGFAYVIMKPGEIGNALTCAPYVTLARDAVPSEGFPSLNRISLSQWLDDMNFDSLVNPSKK
;
A
#
# COMPACT_ATOMS: atom_id res chain seq x y z
N MET A 1 3.38 26.64 -15.49
CA MET A 1 2.85 25.47 -16.23
C MET A 1 3.43 25.47 -17.63
N ASN A 2 4.17 24.43 -17.99
CA ASN A 2 4.79 24.30 -19.30
C ASN A 2 3.69 23.92 -20.32
N LYS A 3 3.32 24.81 -21.25
CA LYS A 3 2.23 24.56 -22.23
C LYS A 3 2.39 23.23 -23.00
N ASN A 4 3.62 22.75 -23.12
CA ASN A 4 3.95 21.49 -23.78
C ASN A 4 3.46 20.25 -23.02
N LEU A 5 3.34 20.31 -21.68
CA LEU A 5 2.81 19.19 -20.91
C LEU A 5 1.30 19.05 -21.08
N GLU A 6 0.54 20.15 -21.15
CA GLU A 6 -0.91 20.07 -21.39
C GLU A 6 -1.23 19.48 -22.77
N ALA A 7 -0.46 19.85 -23.80
CA ALA A 7 -0.67 19.32 -25.15
C ALA A 7 -0.47 17.79 -25.21
N ASN A 8 0.52 17.27 -24.49
CA ASN A 8 0.80 15.83 -24.42
C ASN A 8 -0.20 15.04 -23.57
N ARG A 9 -0.93 15.70 -22.67
CA ARG A 9 -1.95 15.05 -21.82
C ARG A 9 -3.34 15.02 -22.46
N ASN A 10 -3.57 15.80 -23.52
CA ASN A 10 -4.85 15.79 -24.22
C ASN A 10 -4.95 14.54 -25.10
N ARG A 11 -6.05 13.81 -24.99
CA ARG A 11 -6.31 12.62 -25.80
C ARG A 11 -7.18 12.97 -27.01
N THR A 12 -7.07 12.16 -28.06
CA THR A 12 -8.01 12.19 -29.18
C THR A 12 -8.89 10.96 -29.08
N LEU A 13 -10.19 11.13 -28.88
CA LEU A 13 -11.17 10.04 -28.86
C LEU A 13 -11.89 9.99 -30.21
N SER A 14 -12.10 8.79 -30.74
CA SER A 14 -12.96 8.58 -31.90
C SER A 14 -14.42 8.57 -31.46
N GLU A 15 -15.23 9.50 -31.98
CA GLU A 15 -16.69 9.52 -31.83
C GLU A 15 -17.43 8.84 -33.00
N GLY A 16 -16.71 8.49 -34.07
CA GLY A 16 -17.31 7.85 -35.23
C GLY A 16 -16.34 7.76 -36.40
N ILE A 17 -16.77 7.15 -37.50
CA ILE A 17 -15.96 7.05 -38.72
C ILE A 17 -15.58 8.47 -39.16
N HIS A 18 -14.29 8.77 -39.14
CA HIS A 18 -13.69 10.08 -39.43
C HIS A 18 -14.06 11.24 -38.48
N LYS A 19 -14.66 10.96 -37.32
CA LYS A 19 -14.95 11.97 -36.30
C LYS A 19 -14.13 11.72 -35.04
N ASN A 20 -13.18 12.61 -34.79
CA ASN A 20 -12.35 12.59 -33.60
C ASN A 20 -12.59 13.85 -32.77
N ILE A 21 -12.64 13.73 -31.45
CA ILE A 21 -12.67 14.85 -30.52
C ILE A 21 -11.37 14.91 -29.73
N LYS A 22 -10.84 16.11 -29.51
CA LYS A 22 -9.74 16.32 -28.57
C LYS A 22 -10.33 16.54 -27.18
N VAL A 23 -10.06 15.61 -26.27
CA VAL A 23 -10.44 15.73 -24.87
C VAL A 23 -9.26 16.32 -24.11
N ARG A 24 -9.51 17.42 -23.40
CA ARG A 24 -8.51 18.02 -22.53
C ARG A 24 -8.26 17.08 -21.36
N ALA A 25 -6.99 16.95 -20.95
CA ALA A 25 -6.65 16.29 -19.70
C ALA A 25 -7.51 16.83 -18.54
N PRO A 26 -8.07 15.96 -17.69
CA PRO A 26 -8.92 16.42 -16.60
C PRO A 26 -8.10 17.25 -15.62
N LYS A 27 -8.64 18.41 -15.23
CA LYS A 27 -8.09 19.18 -14.11
C LYS A 27 -8.65 18.61 -12.82
N ILE A 28 -7.88 17.75 -12.19
CA ILE A 28 -8.29 17.06 -10.97
C ILE A 28 -7.58 17.72 -9.80
N ASP A 29 -8.38 18.15 -8.82
CA ASP A 29 -7.85 18.55 -7.53
C ASP A 29 -7.43 17.30 -6.75
N LYS A 30 -6.10 17.12 -6.62
CA LYS A 30 -5.49 16.02 -5.86
C LYS A 30 -5.13 16.42 -4.43
N THR A 31 -5.50 17.62 -3.98
CA THR A 31 -5.27 18.05 -2.60
C THR A 31 -6.05 17.17 -1.63
N ALA A 32 -5.38 16.69 -0.59
CA ALA A 32 -5.91 15.72 0.36
C ALA A 32 -5.45 16.09 1.78
N ILE A 33 -6.12 17.06 2.40
CA ILE A 33 -5.78 17.54 3.75
C ILE A 33 -6.96 17.29 4.69
N SER A 34 -6.69 16.64 5.82
CA SER A 34 -7.69 16.32 6.84
C SER A 34 -8.13 17.57 7.61
N PRO A 35 -9.28 17.52 8.32
CA PRO A 35 -9.69 18.60 9.20
C PRO A 35 -8.85 18.68 10.49
N TYR A 36 -7.99 17.70 10.77
CA TYR A 36 -7.25 17.58 12.01
C TYR A 36 -5.79 18.03 11.84
N ASP A 37 -5.27 18.69 12.88
CA ASP A 37 -3.88 19.14 12.84
C ASP A 37 -2.90 17.95 12.91
N ARG A 38 -3.20 16.94 13.75
CA ARG A 38 -2.30 15.81 14.05
C ARG A 38 -2.71 14.46 13.50
N TYR A 39 -3.90 14.33 12.93
CA TYR A 39 -4.43 13.05 12.47
C TYR A 39 -4.71 13.06 10.97
N CYS A 40 -4.28 12.01 10.28
CA CYS A 40 -4.87 11.67 9.00
C CYS A 40 -6.33 11.26 9.21
N ASP A 41 -7.13 11.30 8.15
CA ASP A 41 -8.52 10.83 8.20
C ASP A 41 -8.87 10.03 6.94
N GLY A 42 -9.92 9.23 6.98
CA GLY A 42 -10.37 8.44 5.84
C GLY A 42 -10.80 9.29 4.65
N TYR A 43 -10.52 8.82 3.43
CA TYR A 43 -11.05 9.43 2.21
C TYR A 43 -12.59 9.47 2.22
N GLY A 44 -13.15 10.61 1.81
CA GLY A 44 -14.59 10.83 1.75
C GLY A 44 -15.23 11.26 3.08
N MET A 45 -14.45 11.37 4.16
CA MET A 45 -14.94 11.93 5.42
C MET A 45 -15.16 13.45 5.32
N PRO A 46 -16.19 13.99 5.99
CA PRO A 46 -16.54 15.41 5.89
C PRO A 46 -15.46 16.30 6.53
N GLY A 47 -15.24 17.48 5.92
CA GLY A 47 -14.35 18.51 6.45
C GLY A 47 -12.92 18.48 5.91
N ALA A 48 -12.56 17.47 5.11
CA ALA A 48 -11.32 17.49 4.36
C ALA A 48 -11.26 18.68 3.38
N TYR A 49 -10.06 19.25 3.23
CA TYR A 49 -9.78 20.26 2.21
C TYR A 49 -9.18 19.60 0.97
N GLY A 50 -9.85 19.80 -0.16
CA GLY A 50 -9.56 19.18 -1.44
C GLY A 50 -10.37 17.90 -1.70
N ASN A 51 -10.29 17.37 -2.92
CA ASN A 51 -11.04 16.19 -3.36
C ASN A 51 -10.19 14.91 -3.50
N GLY A 52 -8.89 15.02 -3.27
CA GLY A 52 -7.94 13.92 -3.43
C GLY A 52 -7.85 13.02 -2.21
N TYR A 53 -7.03 11.98 -2.35
CA TYR A 53 -6.62 11.11 -1.25
C TYR A 53 -5.20 10.60 -1.47
N VAL A 54 -4.62 10.09 -0.40
CA VAL A 54 -3.28 9.51 -0.36
C VAL A 54 -3.41 8.04 0.00
N SER A 55 -2.95 7.16 -0.87
CA SER A 55 -2.82 5.74 -0.59
C SER A 55 -1.48 5.49 0.09
N VAL A 56 -1.48 4.70 1.16
CA VAL A 56 -0.27 4.35 1.93
C VAL A 56 -0.15 2.84 1.97
N LEU A 57 0.97 2.25 1.57
CA LEU A 57 1.11 0.79 1.54
C LEU A 57 1.43 0.25 2.93
N LYS A 58 0.75 -0.86 3.30
CA LYS A 58 1.07 -1.65 4.48
C LYS A 58 0.92 -3.14 4.20
N VAL A 59 1.90 -3.91 4.66
CA VAL A 59 1.84 -5.37 4.72
C VAL A 59 2.41 -5.80 6.05
N SER A 60 1.69 -6.63 6.80
CA SER A 60 2.04 -6.97 8.17
C SER A 60 1.47 -8.32 8.60
N VAL A 61 1.96 -8.79 9.73
CA VAL A 61 1.51 -10.03 10.39
C VAL A 61 1.42 -9.79 11.89
N GLY A 62 0.48 -10.46 12.54
CA GLY A 62 0.31 -10.44 14.00
C GLY A 62 0.18 -11.86 14.53
N THR A 63 0.77 -12.14 15.69
CA THR A 63 0.54 -13.42 16.39
C THR A 63 0.14 -13.20 17.84
N VAL A 64 -0.66 -14.13 18.36
CA VAL A 64 -1.12 -14.16 19.75
C VAL A 64 -1.13 -15.60 20.25
N LYS A 65 -1.01 -15.79 21.56
CA LYS A 65 -1.22 -17.12 22.16
C LYS A 65 -2.70 -17.45 22.11
N LYS A 66 -3.04 -18.67 21.67
CA LYS A 66 -4.41 -19.17 21.67
C LYS A 66 -4.95 -19.28 23.10
N THR A 67 -6.15 -18.77 23.31
CA THR A 67 -7.01 -18.97 24.48
C THR A 67 -8.09 -20.01 24.18
N ASP A 68 -9.16 -20.08 24.97
CA ASP A 68 -10.25 -21.02 24.70
C ASP A 68 -11.17 -20.55 23.56
N ASP A 69 -11.06 -19.29 23.12
CA ASP A 69 -11.89 -18.70 22.07
C ASP A 69 -11.07 -18.30 20.84
N ILE A 70 -11.07 -19.19 19.83
CA ILE A 70 -10.35 -18.98 18.57
C ILE A 70 -10.87 -17.78 17.77
N LEU A 71 -12.15 -17.41 17.92
CA LEU A 71 -12.74 -16.28 17.23
C LEU A 71 -12.20 -14.97 17.81
N LEU A 72 -12.21 -14.85 19.14
CA LEU A 72 -11.65 -13.68 19.83
C LEU A 72 -10.14 -13.59 19.63
N ASP A 73 -9.42 -14.70 19.68
CA ASP A 73 -7.99 -14.72 19.37
C ASP A 73 -7.70 -14.27 17.93
N GLY A 74 -8.59 -14.65 16.98
CA GLY A 74 -8.55 -14.17 15.60
C GLY A 74 -8.66 -12.65 15.52
N ILE A 75 -9.60 -12.06 16.26
CA ILE A 75 -9.77 -10.59 16.37
C ILE A 75 -8.49 -9.95 16.94
N VAL A 76 -7.96 -10.47 18.04
CA VAL A 76 -6.76 -9.89 18.68
C VAL A 76 -5.52 -10.02 17.79
N SER A 77 -5.37 -11.11 17.03
CA SER A 77 -4.26 -11.25 16.07
C SER A 77 -4.38 -10.31 14.88
N TYR A 78 -5.61 -10.03 14.42
CA TYR A 78 -5.88 -9.03 13.40
C TYR A 78 -5.53 -7.62 13.89
N ASP A 79 -6.03 -7.20 15.06
CA ASP A 79 -5.69 -5.92 15.69
C ASP A 79 -4.17 -5.78 15.90
N ARG A 80 -3.48 -6.88 16.22
CA ARG A 80 -2.01 -6.89 16.32
C ARG A 80 -1.34 -6.58 14.99
N ALA A 81 -1.85 -7.14 13.88
CA ALA A 81 -1.33 -6.86 12.55
C ALA A 81 -1.58 -5.39 12.14
N GLU A 82 -2.69 -4.78 12.58
CA GLU A 82 -2.97 -3.36 12.34
C GLU A 82 -1.96 -2.42 13.01
N ILE A 83 -1.52 -2.73 14.24
CA ILE A 83 -0.59 -1.86 15.00
C ILE A 83 0.89 -2.13 14.74
N ASN A 84 1.24 -3.29 14.17
CA ASN A 84 2.61 -3.63 13.80
C ASN A 84 3.09 -2.78 12.61
N ASP A 85 4.40 -2.58 12.46
CA ASP A 85 4.99 -1.79 11.37
C ASP A 85 4.41 -0.36 11.31
N ALA A 86 3.82 0.04 10.18
CA ALA A 86 3.07 1.28 10.07
C ALA A 86 1.77 1.15 10.89
N TYR A 87 1.59 2.06 11.85
CA TYR A 87 0.46 2.04 12.76
C TYR A 87 -0.84 2.44 12.05
N VAL A 88 -1.74 1.48 11.86
CA VAL A 88 -3.10 1.70 11.33
C VAL A 88 -4.17 1.13 12.25
N GLY A 89 -3.87 1.01 13.55
CA GLY A 89 -4.83 0.50 14.54
C GLY A 89 -5.83 1.55 15.02
N GLN A 90 -6.86 1.08 15.73
CA GLN A 90 -7.96 1.89 16.27
C GLN A 90 -8.78 2.60 15.19
N ILE A 91 -8.95 2.00 14.02
CA ILE A 91 -9.80 2.51 12.95
C ILE A 91 -10.94 1.55 12.64
N ASN A 92 -11.96 2.07 11.98
CA ASN A 92 -12.95 1.26 11.28
C ASN A 92 -12.45 1.05 9.85
N MET A 93 -11.78 -0.09 9.60
CA MET A 93 -11.30 -0.44 8.26
C MET A 93 -12.48 -0.87 7.37
N LEU A 94 -12.72 -0.14 6.27
CA LEU A 94 -13.76 -0.42 5.29
C LEU A 94 -13.13 -0.98 4.01
N THR A 95 -13.44 -2.21 3.64
CA THR A 95 -12.87 -2.83 2.42
C THR A 95 -13.46 -2.22 1.15
N ALA A 96 -12.57 -1.73 0.28
CA ALA A 96 -12.90 -1.32 -1.09
C ALA A 96 -12.18 -2.19 -2.12
N SER A 97 -12.60 -2.04 -3.38
CA SER A 97 -11.88 -2.59 -4.53
C SER A 97 -10.50 -1.94 -4.69
N SER A 98 -9.56 -2.68 -5.26
CA SER A 98 -8.13 -2.45 -5.23
C SER A 98 -7.61 -1.37 -6.21
N PHE A 99 -8.15 -0.14 -6.20
CA PHE A 99 -7.73 0.91 -7.16
C PHE A 99 -7.34 2.24 -6.50
N CYS A 100 -6.27 2.87 -7.00
CA CYS A 100 -5.96 4.28 -6.75
C CYS A 100 -6.40 5.10 -7.98
N GLY A 101 -7.56 5.74 -7.89
CA GLY A 101 -8.13 6.55 -8.97
C GLY A 101 -7.33 7.80 -9.28
N VAL A 102 -7.78 8.53 -10.29
CA VAL A 102 -7.11 9.71 -10.84
C VAL A 102 -6.95 10.88 -9.86
N ALA A 103 -7.74 10.93 -8.77
CA ALA A 103 -7.60 11.91 -7.69
C ALA A 103 -6.66 11.44 -6.56
N GLY A 104 -6.28 10.17 -6.58
CA GLY A 104 -5.38 9.54 -5.62
C GLY A 104 -3.91 9.85 -5.93
N GLN A 105 -3.11 9.85 -4.87
CA GLN A 105 -1.65 9.90 -4.91
C GLN A 105 -1.07 8.87 -3.95
N VAL A 106 0.17 8.46 -4.14
CA VAL A 106 0.82 7.41 -3.34
C VAL A 106 1.89 8.03 -2.45
N TRP A 107 1.77 7.83 -1.14
CA TRP A 107 2.78 8.28 -0.18
C TRP A 107 4.10 7.52 -0.40
N GLY A 108 5.23 8.24 -0.37
CA GLY A 108 6.55 7.67 -0.65
C GLY A 108 6.85 7.49 -2.14
N HIS A 109 5.87 7.68 -3.05
CA HIS A 109 6.09 7.70 -4.49
C HIS A 109 5.81 9.08 -5.09
N ASP A 110 4.56 9.55 -5.00
CA ASP A 110 4.11 10.82 -5.56
C ASP A 110 4.31 11.99 -4.59
N LEU A 111 4.21 11.70 -3.29
CA LEU A 111 4.29 12.66 -2.19
C LEU A 111 5.40 12.22 -1.25
N ALA A 112 6.30 13.14 -0.88
CA ALA A 112 7.46 12.87 -0.04
C ALA A 112 8.20 11.61 -0.53
N THR A 113 8.66 11.65 -1.79
CA THR A 113 9.18 10.48 -2.50
C THR A 113 10.36 9.86 -1.74
N HIS A 114 10.30 8.54 -1.49
CA HIS A 114 11.37 7.83 -0.79
C HIS A 114 12.71 8.06 -1.50
N ASP A 115 13.79 8.32 -0.75
CA ASP A 115 15.05 8.80 -1.32
C ASP A 115 15.63 7.84 -2.38
N SER A 116 15.51 6.52 -2.18
CA SER A 116 15.97 5.53 -3.15
C SER A 116 15.15 5.51 -4.46
N ILE A 117 13.88 5.93 -4.42
CA ILE A 117 13.06 6.13 -5.63
C ILE A 117 13.44 7.45 -6.28
N ALA A 118 13.54 8.54 -5.50
CA ALA A 118 13.89 9.87 -6.00
C ALA A 118 15.27 9.92 -6.69
N LYS A 119 16.21 9.10 -6.21
CA LYS A 119 17.58 8.98 -6.74
C LYS A 119 17.77 7.86 -7.76
N ASP A 120 16.70 7.14 -8.13
CA ASP A 120 16.74 6.00 -9.05
C ASP A 120 17.75 4.90 -8.63
N GLU A 121 17.84 4.63 -7.32
CA GLU A 121 18.77 3.66 -6.73
C GLU A 121 18.20 2.23 -6.69
N ILE A 122 16.87 2.10 -6.85
CA ILE A 122 16.20 0.80 -6.84
C ILE A 122 16.32 0.09 -8.19
N LYS A 123 16.66 -1.20 -8.17
CA LYS A 123 16.71 -2.04 -9.36
C LYS A 123 15.45 -2.91 -9.46
N PRO A 124 14.94 -3.19 -10.67
CA PRO A 124 13.89 -4.17 -10.83
C PRO A 124 14.34 -5.54 -10.30
N LEU A 125 13.46 -6.23 -9.58
CA LEU A 125 13.61 -7.63 -9.20
C LEU A 125 13.58 -8.52 -10.44
N TYR A 126 12.68 -8.20 -11.38
CA TYR A 126 12.53 -8.83 -12.69
C TYR A 126 11.64 -7.95 -13.60
N GLU A 127 11.49 -8.39 -14.84
CA GLU A 127 10.64 -7.75 -15.85
C GLU A 127 9.67 -8.80 -16.43
N LEU A 128 8.43 -8.37 -16.70
CA LEU A 128 7.40 -9.16 -17.37
C LEU A 128 6.96 -8.47 -18.66
N LYS A 129 6.26 -9.18 -19.54
CA LYS A 129 5.57 -8.57 -20.69
C LYS A 129 4.12 -8.31 -20.32
N GLN A 130 3.66 -7.12 -20.65
CA GLN A 130 2.24 -6.74 -20.58
C GLN A 130 1.49 -7.30 -21.78
N PHE A 131 0.16 -7.19 -21.75
CA PHE A 131 -0.72 -7.72 -22.79
C PHE A 131 -0.50 -7.10 -24.17
N ASP A 132 0.00 -5.86 -24.23
CA ASP A 132 0.37 -5.15 -25.46
C ASP A 132 1.81 -5.43 -25.92
N GLY A 133 2.54 -6.27 -25.19
CA GLY A 133 3.93 -6.63 -25.45
C GLY A 133 4.98 -5.68 -24.84
N THR A 134 4.58 -4.58 -24.21
CA THR A 134 5.50 -3.66 -23.53
C THR A 134 6.07 -4.28 -22.24
N PRO A 135 7.27 -3.87 -21.81
CA PRO A 135 7.86 -4.37 -20.57
C PRO A 135 7.19 -3.75 -19.33
N LEU A 136 6.97 -4.56 -18.30
CA LEU A 136 6.58 -4.14 -16.95
C LEU A 136 7.71 -4.47 -15.98
N LYS A 137 8.34 -3.44 -15.43
CA LYS A 137 9.39 -3.59 -14.42
C LYS A 137 8.78 -3.73 -13.04
N VAL A 138 9.25 -4.73 -12.30
CA VAL A 138 8.78 -5.05 -10.96
C VAL A 138 9.87 -4.74 -9.94
N TYR A 139 9.54 -3.93 -8.94
CA TYR A 139 10.44 -3.43 -7.91
C TYR A 139 10.00 -3.93 -6.54
N ASP A 140 10.92 -3.94 -5.58
CA ASP A 140 10.56 -4.20 -4.19
C ASP A 140 9.77 -3.01 -3.60
N ALA A 141 8.67 -3.30 -2.89
CA ALA A 141 7.82 -2.28 -2.26
C ALA A 141 8.40 -1.70 -0.96
N LYS A 142 9.54 -2.22 -0.46
CA LYS A 142 10.19 -1.76 0.76
C LYS A 142 10.23 -0.22 0.91
N PRO A 143 10.64 0.58 -0.08
CA PRO A 143 10.63 2.05 0.04
C PRO A 143 9.25 2.65 0.38
N LEU A 144 8.17 2.07 -0.15
CA LEU A 144 6.80 2.54 0.08
C LEU A 144 6.27 2.07 1.45
N LEU A 145 6.64 0.85 1.85
CA LEU A 145 6.32 0.33 3.19
C LEU A 145 7.04 1.14 4.28
N GLU A 146 8.31 1.46 4.07
CA GLU A 146 9.09 2.34 4.94
C GLU A 146 8.49 3.75 5.00
N ALA A 147 8.09 4.31 3.86
CA ALA A 147 7.40 5.60 3.85
C ALA A 147 6.10 5.59 4.67
N GLY A 148 5.33 4.48 4.64
CA GLY A 148 4.15 4.32 5.48
C GLY A 148 4.46 4.31 6.99
N ILE A 149 5.55 3.65 7.38
CA ILE A 149 6.06 3.69 8.77
C ILE A 149 6.45 5.12 9.14
N GLU A 150 7.12 5.85 8.26
CA GLU A 150 7.51 7.22 8.53
C GLU A 150 6.30 8.18 8.61
N LEU A 151 5.21 7.95 7.87
CA LEU A 151 4.02 8.79 7.97
C LEU A 151 3.25 8.56 9.27
N PHE A 152 2.82 7.32 9.50
CA PHE A 152 1.94 6.97 10.60
C PHE A 152 2.70 6.77 11.92
N GLY A 153 3.98 6.44 11.84
CA GLY A 153 4.76 5.98 12.97
C GLY A 153 4.51 4.50 13.28
N THR A 154 5.03 4.08 14.43
CA THR A 154 4.85 2.74 14.99
C THR A 154 3.99 2.80 16.25
N GLU A 155 3.55 1.65 16.77
CA GLU A 155 2.81 1.59 18.04
C GLU A 155 3.48 2.37 19.19
N LYS A 156 4.81 2.30 19.27
CA LYS A 156 5.62 2.97 20.31
C LYS A 156 5.99 4.43 19.99
N ASN A 157 5.96 4.81 18.72
CA ASN A 157 6.31 6.15 18.26
C ASN A 157 5.35 6.57 17.16
N ARG A 158 4.13 6.92 17.56
CA ARG A 158 3.04 7.32 16.67
C ARG A 158 3.28 8.74 16.16
N ARG A 159 3.03 8.96 14.87
CA ARG A 159 3.19 10.26 14.20
C ARG A 159 1.84 10.77 13.73
N PHE A 160 1.60 10.79 12.42
CA PHE A 160 0.35 11.27 11.83
C PHE A 160 -0.60 10.11 11.56
N THR A 161 -0.93 9.32 12.60
CA THR A 161 -1.87 8.20 12.44
C THR A 161 -3.21 8.69 11.93
N THR A 162 -4.02 7.78 11.41
CA THR A 162 -5.45 8.02 11.26
C THR A 162 -6.09 8.36 12.62
N ALA A 163 -7.11 9.21 12.62
CA ALA A 163 -7.82 9.56 13.85
C ALA A 163 -8.43 8.29 14.48
N PRO A 164 -8.30 8.09 15.81
CA PRO A 164 -8.95 6.96 16.48
C PRO A 164 -10.46 6.96 16.24
N GLY A 165 -11.01 5.82 15.82
CA GLY A 165 -12.41 5.66 15.44
C GLY A 165 -12.74 6.14 14.02
N ALA A 166 -11.77 6.65 13.24
CA ALA A 166 -12.01 7.07 11.87
C ALA A 166 -12.50 5.90 11.01
N HIS A 167 -13.40 6.20 10.08
CA HIS A 167 -13.82 5.27 9.04
C HIS A 167 -12.84 5.42 7.87
N VAL A 168 -12.00 4.41 7.66
CA VAL A 168 -10.93 4.47 6.67
C VAL A 168 -11.18 3.40 5.62
N ILE A 169 -11.40 3.86 4.39
CA ILE A 169 -11.51 2.96 3.25
C ILE A 169 -10.12 2.42 2.94
N CYS A 170 -10.01 1.10 2.81
CA CYS A 170 -8.77 0.40 2.53
C CYS A 170 -8.99 -0.63 1.42
N ALA A 171 -8.07 -0.65 0.47
CA ALA A 171 -7.77 -1.88 -0.26
C ALA A 171 -7.21 -2.87 0.78
N ASN A 172 -7.81 -4.04 1.00
CA ASN A 172 -7.30 -4.98 2.01
C ASN A 172 -7.70 -6.44 1.79
N LYS A 173 -6.87 -7.33 2.33
CA LYS A 173 -7.14 -8.76 2.47
C LYS A 173 -6.42 -9.29 3.71
N SER A 174 -6.98 -10.32 4.35
CA SER A 174 -6.34 -10.98 5.48
C SER A 174 -6.55 -12.49 5.48
N ALA A 175 -5.71 -13.20 6.23
CA ALA A 175 -5.82 -14.63 6.47
C ALA A 175 -5.44 -14.95 7.92
N THR A 176 -6.28 -15.72 8.61
CA THR A 176 -6.06 -16.13 10.00
C THR A 176 -5.92 -17.64 10.07
N ALA A 177 -4.96 -18.14 10.85
CA ALA A 177 -4.84 -19.57 11.14
C ALA A 177 -4.31 -19.84 12.54
N TYR A 178 -4.58 -21.05 13.03
CA TYR A 178 -4.06 -21.58 14.29
C TYR A 178 -2.91 -22.56 14.03
N ARG A 179 -1.83 -22.50 14.83
CA ARG A 179 -0.81 -23.57 14.88
C ARG A 179 -1.05 -24.47 16.10
N PRO A 180 -1.43 -25.76 15.92
CA PRO A 180 -1.59 -26.72 17.01
C PRO A 180 -0.37 -26.85 17.91
N LYS A 181 -0.60 -27.17 19.20
CA LYS A 181 0.48 -27.52 20.13
C LYS A 181 1.02 -28.92 19.85
N GLU A 182 0.13 -29.83 19.46
CA GLU A 182 0.48 -31.22 19.20
C GLU A 182 1.15 -31.37 17.84
N ASN A 183 2.17 -32.23 17.77
CA ASN A 183 2.75 -32.64 16.51
C ASN A 183 1.85 -33.68 15.82
N ARG A 184 0.88 -33.19 15.05
CA ARG A 184 -0.10 -33.99 14.29
C ARG A 184 -0.33 -33.38 12.91
N PRO A 185 -0.94 -34.13 11.97
CA PRO A 185 -1.41 -33.54 10.73
C PRO A 185 -2.32 -32.33 10.98
N LEU A 186 -2.12 -31.28 10.19
CA LEU A 186 -2.93 -30.07 10.21
C LEU A 186 -4.34 -30.37 9.71
N LYS A 187 -5.33 -29.74 10.34
CA LYS A 187 -6.73 -29.72 9.90
C LYS A 187 -7.02 -28.43 9.11
N GLU A 188 -8.21 -28.35 8.54
CA GLU A 188 -8.68 -27.12 7.91
C GLU A 188 -8.65 -25.94 8.90
N GLY A 189 -8.17 -24.78 8.43
CA GLY A 189 -7.95 -23.59 9.26
C GLY A 189 -6.66 -23.61 10.11
N GLU A 190 -5.89 -24.69 10.06
CA GLU A 190 -4.61 -24.80 10.78
C GLU A 190 -3.41 -24.63 9.83
N ALA A 191 -2.36 -23.99 10.32
CA ALA A 191 -1.16 -23.71 9.55
C ALA A 191 0.08 -23.64 10.46
N TYR A 192 1.27 -23.77 9.87
CA TYR A 192 2.52 -23.44 10.55
C TYR A 192 2.80 -21.93 10.53
N GLY A 193 2.35 -21.24 9.49
CA GLY A 193 2.54 -19.80 9.33
C GLY A 193 1.45 -19.14 8.51
N VAL A 194 1.50 -17.81 8.49
CA VAL A 194 0.63 -16.94 7.68
C VAL A 194 1.49 -15.98 6.88
N TRP A 195 1.00 -15.52 5.74
CA TRP A 195 1.70 -14.60 4.85
C TRP A 195 0.73 -13.66 4.13
N SER A 196 1.21 -12.48 3.76
CA SER A 196 0.48 -11.48 2.97
C SER A 196 1.39 -10.82 1.94
N PHE A 197 0.80 -10.41 0.82
CA PHE A 197 1.41 -9.69 -0.29
C PHE A 197 0.64 -8.41 -0.56
N ILE A 198 1.37 -7.37 -0.91
CA ILE A 198 0.81 -6.20 -1.58
C ILE A 198 1.61 -5.92 -2.85
N ALA A 199 0.92 -5.67 -3.95
CA ALA A 199 1.50 -5.06 -5.13
C ALA A 199 0.76 -3.76 -5.45
N LEU A 200 1.50 -2.71 -5.84
CA LEU A 200 0.97 -1.47 -6.40
C LEU A 200 1.54 -1.31 -7.81
N SER A 201 0.66 -1.26 -8.80
CA SER A 201 1.02 -1.08 -10.20
C SER A 201 0.54 0.27 -10.69
N LEU A 202 1.49 1.14 -11.01
CA LEU A 202 1.22 2.52 -11.42
C LEU A 202 0.85 2.55 -12.89
N SER A 203 -0.29 3.14 -13.22
CA SER A 203 -0.73 3.31 -14.61
C SER A 203 0.28 4.18 -15.39
N ASN A 204 0.48 3.90 -16.67
CA ASN A 204 1.31 4.75 -17.52
C ASN A 204 0.62 6.08 -17.92
N ASP A 205 -0.69 6.18 -17.70
CA ASP A 205 -1.48 7.40 -17.91
C ASP A 205 -2.42 7.64 -16.71
N ARG A 206 -1.83 8.08 -15.60
CA ARG A 206 -2.53 8.35 -14.32
C ARG A 206 -3.46 9.57 -14.36
N ASP A 207 -3.55 10.27 -15.49
CA ASP A 207 -4.56 11.30 -15.72
C ASP A 207 -5.88 10.69 -16.21
N HIS A 208 -5.89 9.42 -16.67
CA HIS A 208 -7.07 8.74 -17.24
C HIS A 208 -7.31 7.32 -16.71
N CYS A 209 -6.30 6.70 -16.10
CA CYS A 209 -6.36 5.34 -15.59
C CYS A 209 -6.03 5.32 -14.10
N ALA A 210 -6.68 4.40 -13.36
CA ALA A 210 -6.36 4.15 -11.96
C ALA A 210 -5.09 3.29 -11.82
N ASP A 211 -4.32 3.49 -10.77
CA ASP A 211 -3.33 2.51 -10.34
C ASP A 211 -4.03 1.30 -9.72
N LEU A 212 -3.39 0.14 -9.76
CA LEU A 212 -3.95 -1.13 -9.28
C LEU A 212 -3.20 -1.61 -8.04
N PHE A 213 -3.95 -1.94 -6.99
CA PHE A 213 -3.48 -2.77 -5.90
C PHE A 213 -3.79 -4.24 -6.17
N ILE A 214 -2.90 -5.13 -5.75
CA ILE A 214 -3.20 -6.56 -5.59
C ILE A 214 -2.84 -6.96 -4.17
N GLU A 215 -3.86 -7.36 -3.42
CA GLU A 215 -3.76 -7.91 -2.08
C GLU A 215 -3.85 -9.43 -2.15
N ASP A 216 -2.84 -10.11 -1.64
CA ASP A 216 -2.93 -11.54 -1.40
C ASP A 216 -2.59 -11.88 0.05
N ALA A 217 -3.22 -12.92 0.58
CA ALA A 217 -2.98 -13.39 1.92
C ALA A 217 -3.33 -14.87 1.99
N GLY A 218 -2.54 -15.63 2.74
CA GLY A 218 -2.73 -17.06 2.79
C GLY A 218 -1.98 -17.74 3.92
N LEU A 219 -2.10 -19.07 3.89
CA LEU A 219 -1.64 -19.96 4.93
C LEU A 219 -0.42 -20.76 4.45
N TRP A 220 0.51 -21.03 5.36
CA TRP A 220 1.65 -21.91 5.12
C TRP A 220 1.49 -23.21 5.89
N THR A 221 1.20 -24.30 5.16
CA THR A 221 0.87 -25.61 5.73
C THR A 221 1.95 -26.67 5.49
N LYS A 222 3.05 -26.34 4.79
CA LYS A 222 4.04 -27.35 4.38
C LYS A 222 4.97 -27.78 5.51
N ASN A 223 5.50 -26.84 6.28
CA ASN A 223 6.42 -27.07 7.41
C ASN A 223 6.55 -25.80 8.27
N ASP A 224 7.33 -25.86 9.35
CA ASP A 224 7.62 -24.72 10.22
C ASP A 224 8.97 -24.05 9.94
N ASN A 225 9.55 -24.26 8.76
CA ASN A 225 10.80 -23.64 8.37
C ASN A 225 10.55 -22.24 7.76
N PRO A 226 11.01 -21.14 8.41
CA PRO A 226 10.80 -19.79 7.88
C PRO A 226 11.50 -19.54 6.55
N GLU A 227 12.62 -20.21 6.25
CA GLU A 227 13.32 -20.03 4.98
C GLU A 227 12.58 -20.67 3.80
N ASP A 228 11.88 -21.79 4.03
CA ASP A 228 11.05 -22.42 2.99
C ASP A 228 9.83 -21.55 2.66
N LEU A 229 9.20 -20.97 3.67
CA LEU A 229 8.12 -19.99 3.49
C LEU A 229 8.64 -18.76 2.73
N LYS A 230 9.78 -18.19 3.14
CA LYS A 230 10.38 -17.05 2.44
C LYS A 230 10.66 -17.37 0.97
N LYS A 231 11.26 -18.52 0.68
CA LYS A 231 11.53 -18.97 -0.69
C LYS A 231 10.24 -19.11 -1.50
N PHE A 232 9.20 -19.71 -0.92
CA PHE A 232 7.89 -19.77 -1.56
C PHE A 232 7.37 -18.37 -1.93
N LEU A 233 7.49 -17.39 -1.03
CA LEU A 233 7.01 -16.02 -1.29
C LEU A 233 7.83 -15.36 -2.39
N GLU A 234 9.17 -15.49 -2.37
CA GLU A 234 10.01 -14.96 -3.46
C GLU A 234 9.62 -15.53 -4.83
N ASP A 235 9.30 -16.82 -4.91
CA ASP A 235 8.81 -17.46 -6.13
C ASP A 235 7.37 -17.01 -6.48
N HIS A 236 6.50 -16.85 -5.47
CA HIS A 236 5.09 -16.45 -5.62
C HIS A 236 4.92 -15.02 -6.13
N ARG A 237 5.94 -14.15 -6.00
CA ARG A 237 5.92 -12.79 -6.60
C ARG A 237 5.51 -12.81 -8.07
N LYS A 238 5.93 -13.81 -8.85
CA LYS A 238 5.59 -13.94 -10.27
C LYS A 238 4.11 -14.25 -10.51
N ALA A 239 3.47 -15.02 -9.62
CA ALA A 239 2.04 -15.29 -9.71
C ALA A 239 1.22 -14.03 -9.37
N VAL A 240 1.63 -13.29 -8.34
CA VAL A 240 1.00 -12.01 -7.98
C VAL A 240 1.12 -11.02 -9.13
N THR A 241 2.29 -10.86 -9.73
CA THR A 241 2.50 -9.91 -10.84
C THR A 241 1.92 -10.39 -12.17
N TRP A 242 1.75 -11.69 -12.38
CA TRP A 242 0.91 -12.21 -13.46
C TRP A 242 -0.53 -11.68 -13.33
N SER A 243 -1.12 -11.70 -12.12
CA SER A 243 -2.48 -11.18 -11.92
C SER A 243 -2.61 -9.69 -12.26
N VAL A 244 -1.56 -8.89 -12.00
CA VAL A 244 -1.50 -7.48 -12.43
C VAL A 244 -1.64 -7.38 -13.95
N VAL A 245 -0.89 -8.18 -14.71
CA VAL A 245 -0.91 -8.16 -16.18
C VAL A 245 -2.29 -8.56 -16.70
N GLU A 246 -2.93 -9.55 -16.10
CA GLU A 246 -4.27 -10.00 -16.49
C GLU A 246 -5.34 -8.94 -16.18
N CYS A 247 -5.31 -8.32 -14.99
CA CYS A 247 -6.19 -7.20 -14.66
C CYS A 247 -6.00 -6.01 -15.62
N GLY A 248 -4.75 -5.72 -15.98
CA GLY A 248 -4.40 -4.71 -16.99
C GLY A 248 -4.97 -5.05 -18.37
N ARG A 249 -4.89 -6.31 -18.80
CA ARG A 249 -5.52 -6.77 -20.05
C ARG A 249 -7.03 -6.57 -20.03
N ASP A 250 -7.69 -7.03 -18.97
CA ASP A 250 -9.14 -7.01 -18.88
C ASP A 250 -9.68 -5.56 -18.84
N SER A 251 -8.95 -4.66 -18.16
CA SER A 251 -9.30 -3.24 -18.06
C SER A 251 -8.69 -2.37 -19.17
N HIS A 252 -7.89 -2.94 -20.07
CA HIS A 252 -7.12 -2.24 -21.10
C HIS A 252 -6.22 -1.11 -20.54
N VAL A 253 -5.54 -1.40 -19.43
CA VAL A 253 -4.62 -0.48 -18.73
C VAL A 253 -3.21 -1.04 -18.79
N VAL A 254 -2.29 -0.21 -19.30
CA VAL A 254 -0.84 -0.49 -19.31
C VAL A 254 -0.21 0.19 -18.11
N PHE A 255 0.57 -0.57 -17.34
CA PHE A 255 1.27 -0.08 -16.16
C PHE A 255 2.71 0.33 -16.50
N GLU A 256 3.19 1.40 -15.88
CA GLU A 256 4.58 1.85 -16.02
C GLU A 256 5.54 0.97 -15.20
N ARG A 257 5.15 0.66 -13.96
CA ARG A 257 5.95 -0.10 -13.00
C ARG A 257 5.07 -0.69 -11.91
N THR A 258 5.56 -1.76 -11.27
CA THR A 258 4.93 -2.40 -10.11
C THR A 258 5.89 -2.41 -8.93
N TYR A 259 5.40 -2.07 -7.74
CA TYR A 259 6.08 -2.29 -6.46
C TYR A 259 5.42 -3.47 -5.78
N ILE A 260 6.18 -4.46 -5.32
CA ILE A 260 5.65 -5.65 -4.65
C ILE A 260 6.42 -5.95 -3.36
N GLY A 261 5.69 -6.25 -2.29
CA GLY A 261 6.25 -6.62 -0.99
C GLY A 261 5.39 -7.66 -0.30
N PHE A 262 5.96 -8.33 0.70
CA PHE A 262 5.26 -9.33 1.49
C PHE A 262 5.69 -9.29 2.95
N ALA A 263 4.83 -9.81 3.83
CA ALA A 263 5.14 -10.11 5.22
C ALA A 263 4.75 -11.55 5.52
N TYR A 264 5.44 -12.18 6.48
CA TYR A 264 5.16 -13.55 6.88
C TYR A 264 5.65 -13.84 8.29
N VAL A 265 5.06 -14.86 8.90
CA VAL A 265 5.51 -15.38 10.19
C VAL A 265 5.24 -16.88 10.30
N ILE A 266 6.20 -17.62 10.84
CA ILE A 266 5.95 -18.95 11.38
C ILE A 266 5.47 -18.78 12.82
N MET A 267 4.22 -19.15 13.09
CA MET A 267 3.62 -19.11 14.41
C MET A 267 4.33 -20.11 15.34
N LYS A 268 4.39 -19.86 16.64
CA LYS A 268 4.80 -20.91 17.60
C LYS A 268 3.66 -21.89 17.86
N PRO A 269 3.94 -23.15 18.27
CA PRO A 269 2.87 -24.07 18.65
C PRO A 269 1.97 -23.47 19.74
N GLY A 270 0.66 -23.47 19.52
CA GLY A 270 -0.30 -22.82 20.39
C GLY A 270 -0.55 -21.34 20.09
N GLU A 271 -0.04 -20.79 18.98
CA GLU A 271 -0.34 -19.42 18.56
C GLU A 271 -1.36 -19.37 17.43
N ILE A 272 -2.07 -18.25 17.37
CA ILE A 272 -2.91 -17.82 16.25
C ILE A 272 -2.19 -16.68 15.56
N GLY A 273 -2.13 -16.76 14.24
CA GLY A 273 -1.50 -15.78 13.38
C GLY A 273 -2.53 -15.17 12.45
N ASN A 274 -2.40 -13.88 12.21
CA ASN A 274 -3.11 -13.16 11.16
C ASN A 274 -2.09 -12.50 10.23
N ALA A 275 -2.29 -12.66 8.94
CA ALA A 275 -1.61 -11.86 7.92
C ALA A 275 -2.58 -10.81 7.39
N LEU A 276 -2.11 -9.58 7.28
CA LEU A 276 -2.85 -8.43 6.81
C LEU A 276 -2.05 -7.75 5.69
N THR A 277 -2.71 -7.48 4.58
CA THR A 277 -2.26 -6.52 3.58
C THR A 277 -3.32 -5.46 3.45
N CYS A 278 -2.91 -4.19 3.48
CA CYS A 278 -3.83 -3.10 3.24
C CYS A 278 -3.16 -1.85 2.65
N ALA A 279 -3.96 -1.05 1.97
CA ALA A 279 -3.62 0.29 1.54
C ALA A 279 -4.74 1.26 1.97
N PRO A 280 -4.63 1.93 3.14
CA PRO A 280 -5.57 2.96 3.54
C PRO A 280 -5.53 4.16 2.58
N TYR A 281 -6.73 4.63 2.22
CA TYR A 281 -6.96 5.86 1.49
C TYR A 281 -7.24 6.99 2.49
N VAL A 282 -6.28 7.90 2.65
CA VAL A 282 -6.33 8.93 3.68
C VAL A 282 -6.24 10.34 3.13
N THR A 283 -6.67 11.30 3.93
CA THR A 283 -6.29 12.71 3.83
C THR A 283 -5.23 12.98 4.90
N LEU A 284 -4.22 13.78 4.56
CA LEU A 284 -3.07 14.03 5.44
C LEU A 284 -3.43 15.00 6.56
N ALA A 285 -2.94 14.75 7.77
CA ALA A 285 -2.97 15.73 8.85
C ALA A 285 -2.44 17.10 8.38
N ARG A 286 -2.98 18.21 8.87
CA ARG A 286 -2.52 19.55 8.44
C ARG A 286 -1.04 19.75 8.75
N ASP A 287 -0.58 19.29 9.91
CA ASP A 287 0.81 19.39 10.30
C ASP A 287 1.73 18.47 9.48
N ALA A 288 1.20 17.47 8.78
CA ALA A 288 1.99 16.63 7.87
C ALA A 288 2.26 17.33 6.51
N VAL A 289 1.62 18.48 6.27
CA VAL A 289 1.77 19.28 5.06
C VAL A 289 2.77 20.41 5.33
N PRO A 290 3.86 20.53 4.54
CA PRO A 290 4.79 21.64 4.68
C PRO A 290 4.11 23.00 4.54
N SER A 291 4.69 24.04 5.14
CA SER A 291 4.14 25.40 5.11
C SER A 291 4.00 25.99 3.69
N GLU A 292 4.78 25.49 2.72
CA GLU A 292 4.63 25.82 1.29
C GLU A 292 3.33 25.28 0.65
N GLY A 293 2.58 24.45 1.38
CA GLY A 293 1.30 23.89 0.98
C GLY A 293 1.42 22.51 0.33
N PHE A 294 0.29 21.81 0.24
CA PHE A 294 0.22 20.41 -0.18
C PHE A 294 0.97 20.07 -1.50
N PRO A 295 0.95 20.90 -2.56
CA PRO A 295 1.71 20.60 -3.77
C PRO A 295 3.24 20.55 -3.60
N SER A 296 3.80 21.05 -2.49
CA SER A 296 5.23 20.94 -2.20
C SER A 296 5.67 19.50 -1.93
N LEU A 297 4.76 18.66 -1.40
CA LEU A 297 5.01 17.25 -1.16
C LEU A 297 5.40 16.50 -2.46
N ASN A 298 4.94 16.95 -3.63
CA ASN A 298 5.31 16.37 -4.92
C ASN A 298 6.74 16.71 -5.37
N ARG A 299 7.48 17.53 -4.62
CA ARG A 299 8.81 18.03 -5.00
C ARG A 299 9.90 17.75 -3.98
N ILE A 300 9.55 17.16 -2.84
CA ILE A 300 10.49 16.86 -1.75
C ILE A 300 10.67 15.35 -1.61
N SER A 301 11.86 14.94 -1.15
CA SER A 301 12.10 13.57 -0.75
C SER A 301 11.54 13.29 0.64
N LEU A 302 11.45 12.00 1.00
CA LEU A 302 11.03 11.58 2.33
C LEU A 302 11.97 12.11 3.41
N SER A 303 13.30 12.10 3.19
CA SER A 303 14.25 12.70 4.14
C SER A 303 14.01 14.20 4.34
N GLN A 304 13.73 14.95 3.27
CA GLN A 304 13.42 16.39 3.40
C GLN A 304 12.12 16.62 4.16
N TRP A 305 11.09 15.79 3.91
CA TRP A 305 9.86 15.85 4.69
C TRP A 305 10.10 15.53 6.17
N LEU A 306 10.92 14.53 6.49
CA LEU A 306 11.29 14.21 7.88
C LEU A 306 12.00 15.38 8.57
N ASP A 307 12.91 16.06 7.87
CA ASP A 307 13.60 17.25 8.36
C ASP A 307 12.61 18.40 8.63
N ASP A 308 11.67 18.65 7.70
CA ASP A 308 10.62 19.66 7.87
C ASP A 308 9.71 19.36 9.07
N MET A 309 9.44 18.08 9.34
CA MET A 309 8.64 17.62 10.47
C MET A 309 9.43 17.54 11.78
N ASN A 310 10.75 17.76 11.74
CA ASN A 310 11.69 17.54 12.84
C ASN A 310 11.59 16.11 13.43
N PHE A 311 11.59 15.11 12.55
CA PHE A 311 11.53 13.68 12.90
C PHE A 311 12.83 12.96 12.59
N ASP A 312 13.35 12.19 13.54
CA ASP A 312 14.38 11.17 13.26
C ASP A 312 13.72 9.97 12.55
N SER A 313 14.35 9.45 11.49
CA SER A 313 13.86 8.27 10.75
C SER A 313 13.68 7.06 11.67
N LEU A 314 12.51 6.42 11.58
CA LEU A 314 12.20 5.18 12.29
C LEU A 314 12.79 3.95 11.61
N VAL A 315 12.94 3.98 10.27
CA VAL A 315 13.43 2.83 9.50
C VAL A 315 14.94 2.85 9.28
N ASN A 316 15.58 4.02 9.38
CA ASN A 316 17.04 4.20 9.26
C ASN A 316 17.59 5.03 10.43
N PRO A 317 17.63 4.48 11.67
CA PRO A 317 17.97 5.22 12.89
C PRO A 317 19.44 5.69 13.02
N SER A 318 20.24 5.71 11.94
CA SER A 318 21.70 5.85 12.00
C SER A 318 22.32 6.86 11.01
N LYS A 319 21.66 8.00 10.75
CA LYS A 319 22.23 9.11 9.95
C LYS A 319 22.74 10.33 10.74
N LYS A 320 23.08 10.17 12.02
CA LYS A 320 23.97 11.08 12.74
C LYS A 320 25.20 10.34 13.24
#